data_AF-A0A101AUD1-F1
#
_entry.id   AF-A0A101AUD1-F1
#
_cell.length_a   1.000
_cell.length_b   1.000
_cell.length_c   1.000
_cell.angle_alpha   90.00
_cell.angle_beta   90.00
_cell.angle_gamma   90.00
#
_symmetry.space_group_name_H-M   'P 1'
#
loop_
_entity.id
_entity.type
_entity.pdbx_description
1 polymer ?
#
loop_
_entity_poly.entity_id
_entity_poly.type
_entity_poly.pdbx_seq_one_letter_code
_entity_poly.pdbx_strand_id
1 'polypeptide(L)'
;MQRRYTPNFHGYLSEAQERLIEQLTVPKVWKYWRLERLWGRLSTYYDPAGFENIMLTGWSGICLSTFHANTGSDRFVTPGSLTLTLGNPKKTYRHDTHSFNDSLMWNFGRSPQTAFACEPDWTYSDMQLLWRQQCRVPRRRVRYRAPQ
;
A
#
# COMPACT_ATOMS: atom_id res chain seq x y z
N MET A 1 18.47 -2.30 0.31
CA MET A 1 19.46 -3.18 -0.36
C MET A 1 20.36 -2.40 -1.32
N GLN A 2 19.84 -1.43 -2.07
CA GLN A 2 20.60 -0.64 -3.05
C GLN A 2 21.77 0.18 -2.47
N ARG A 3 21.58 0.86 -1.33
CA ARG A 3 22.67 1.56 -0.60
C ARG A 3 23.88 0.68 -0.26
N ARG A 4 23.71 -0.64 -0.24
CA ARG A 4 24.76 -1.58 0.18
C ARG A 4 25.60 -2.10 -0.99
N TYR A 5 25.06 -2.09 -2.21
CA TYR A 5 25.73 -2.70 -3.38
C TYR A 5 26.02 -1.69 -4.50
N THR A 6 25.26 -0.60 -4.64
CA THR A 6 25.45 0.41 -5.71
C THR A 6 25.23 1.84 -5.19
N PRO A 7 26.17 2.39 -4.40
CA PRO A 7 26.03 3.70 -3.75
C PRO A 7 26.07 4.91 -4.70
N ASN A 8 26.41 4.74 -5.99
CA ASN A 8 26.34 5.84 -6.96
C ASN A 8 25.08 5.79 -7.84
N PHE A 9 24.30 4.70 -7.79
CA PHE A 9 23.15 4.49 -8.67
C PHE A 9 21.83 4.82 -7.96
N HIS A 10 21.76 5.99 -7.33
CA HIS A 10 20.65 6.38 -6.46
C HIS A 10 19.54 7.12 -7.20
N GLY A 11 19.89 8.03 -8.13
CA GLY A 11 18.92 8.89 -8.82
C GLY A 11 17.89 8.10 -9.63
N TYR A 12 18.36 7.37 -10.66
CA TYR A 12 17.48 6.70 -11.62
C TYR A 12 16.56 5.64 -11.00
N LEU A 13 17.07 4.84 -10.07
CA LEU A 13 16.26 3.77 -9.46
C LEU A 13 15.25 4.33 -8.45
N SER A 14 15.61 5.39 -7.70
CA SER A 14 14.66 6.05 -6.80
C SER A 14 13.55 6.75 -7.59
N GLU A 15 13.90 7.40 -8.69
CA GLU A 15 12.92 8.02 -9.61
C GLU A 15 12.01 6.97 -10.26
N ALA A 16 12.55 5.84 -10.70
CA ALA A 16 11.76 4.74 -11.25
C ALA A 16 10.78 4.16 -10.22
N GLN A 17 11.23 3.97 -8.97
CA GLN A 17 10.38 3.51 -7.87
C GLN A 17 9.27 4.52 -7.55
N GLU A 18 9.60 5.82 -7.56
CA GLU A 18 8.64 6.88 -7.33
C GLU A 18 7.54 6.89 -8.40
N ARG A 19 7.92 6.87 -9.68
CA ARG A 19 6.96 6.80 -10.80
C ARG A 19 6.12 5.53 -10.77
N LEU A 20 6.69 4.41 -10.32
CA LEU A 20 5.96 3.15 -10.14
C LEU A 20 4.90 3.29 -9.03
N ILE A 21 5.24 3.91 -7.91
CA ILE A 21 4.29 4.19 -6.83
C ILE A 21 3.19 5.14 -7.31
N GLU A 22 3.52 6.14 -8.10
CA GLU A 22 2.52 7.04 -8.69
C GLU A 22 1.57 6.30 -9.64
N GLN A 23 2.06 5.32 -10.41
CA GLN A 23 1.19 4.47 -11.23
C GLN A 23 0.18 3.67 -10.43
N LEU A 24 0.51 3.25 -9.20
CA LEU A 24 -0.45 2.56 -8.32
C LEU A 24 -1.66 3.43 -7.98
N THR A 25 -1.49 4.76 -7.99
CA THR A 25 -2.59 5.70 -7.73
C THR A 25 -3.52 5.91 -8.92
N VAL A 26 -3.08 5.55 -10.13
CA VAL A 26 -3.82 5.78 -11.37
C VAL A 26 -5.09 4.92 -11.38
N PRO A 27 -6.28 5.49 -11.65
CA PRO A 27 -7.55 4.75 -11.61
C PRO A 27 -7.57 3.56 -12.56
N LYS A 28 -6.81 3.57 -13.66
CA LYS A 28 -6.70 2.42 -14.57
C LYS A 28 -6.18 1.15 -13.87
N VAL A 29 -5.31 1.30 -12.86
CA VAL A 29 -4.70 0.16 -12.15
C VAL A 29 -5.66 -0.46 -11.14
N TRP A 30 -6.46 0.34 -10.43
CA TRP A 30 -7.31 -0.14 -9.33
C TRP A 30 -8.82 -0.10 -9.60
N LYS A 31 -9.28 0.44 -10.74
CA LYS A 31 -10.71 0.52 -11.09
C LYS A 31 -11.38 -0.86 -11.23
N TYR A 32 -10.63 -1.94 -11.43
CA TYR A 32 -11.19 -3.30 -11.43
C TYR A 32 -11.85 -3.62 -10.08
N TRP A 33 -11.25 -3.19 -8.97
CA TRP A 33 -11.78 -3.38 -7.62
C TRP A 33 -13.16 -2.75 -7.42
N ARG A 34 -13.44 -1.65 -8.12
CA ARG A 34 -14.76 -1.02 -8.13
C ARG A 34 -15.83 -1.94 -8.71
N LEU A 35 -15.49 -2.66 -9.77
CA LEU A 35 -16.40 -3.60 -10.42
C LEU A 35 -16.62 -4.82 -9.53
N GLU A 36 -15.55 -5.36 -8.94
CA GLU A 36 -15.62 -6.49 -8.00
C GLU A 36 -16.42 -6.17 -6.73
N ARG A 37 -16.24 -4.98 -6.13
CA ARG A 37 -17.04 -4.53 -4.99
C ARG A 37 -18.53 -4.40 -5.31
N LEU A 38 -18.83 -3.95 -6.52
CA LEU A 38 -20.21 -3.76 -6.98
C LEU A 38 -20.88 -5.10 -7.30
N TRP A 39 -20.17 -6.01 -7.97
CA TRP A 39 -20.69 -7.32 -8.36
C TRP A 39 -20.67 -8.36 -7.24
N GLY A 40 -19.57 -8.46 -6.50
CA GLY A 40 -19.38 -9.50 -5.48
C GLY A 40 -20.00 -9.16 -4.12
N ARG A 41 -20.10 -7.87 -3.76
CA ARG A 41 -20.56 -7.44 -2.43
C ARG A 41 -21.69 -6.41 -2.44
N LEU A 42 -22.20 -6.01 -3.62
CA LEU A 42 -23.26 -4.99 -3.76
C LEU A 42 -23.01 -3.72 -2.94
N SER A 43 -21.73 -3.35 -2.73
CA SER A 43 -21.35 -2.22 -1.88
C SER A 43 -20.97 -1.00 -2.72
N THR A 44 -21.40 0.18 -2.27
CA THR A 44 -21.05 1.48 -2.88
C THR A 44 -19.78 2.10 -2.28
N TYR A 45 -19.13 1.42 -1.34
CA TYR A 45 -17.84 1.82 -0.81
C TYR A 45 -16.71 1.22 -1.68
N TYR A 46 -16.03 2.09 -2.42
CA TYR A 46 -15.07 1.69 -3.46
C TYR A 46 -13.60 1.88 -3.06
N ASP A 47 -13.32 2.05 -1.77
CA ASP A 47 -11.94 2.23 -1.31
C ASP A 47 -11.14 0.95 -1.56
N PRO A 48 -10.11 0.99 -2.42
CA PRO A 48 -9.31 -0.19 -2.72
C PRO A 48 -8.29 -0.51 -1.62
N ALA A 49 -8.07 0.40 -0.66
CA ALA A 49 -7.16 0.18 0.46
C ALA A 49 -7.87 -0.03 1.81
N GLY A 50 -9.20 0.00 1.84
CA GLY A 50 -9.96 -0.13 3.08
C GLY A 50 -10.20 -1.59 3.50
N PHE A 51 -10.89 -2.35 2.65
CA PHE A 51 -11.36 -3.68 3.03
C PHE A 51 -11.23 -4.64 1.85
N GLU A 52 -10.55 -5.77 2.10
CA GLU A 52 -10.13 -6.79 1.13
C GLU A 52 -9.25 -6.22 0.00
N ASN A 53 -8.61 -7.09 -0.79
CA ASN A 53 -7.53 -6.77 -1.76
C ASN A 53 -6.10 -6.80 -1.20
N ILE A 54 -5.65 -7.97 -0.71
CA ILE A 54 -4.25 -8.19 -0.29
C ILE A 54 -3.25 -7.92 -1.41
N MET A 55 -3.62 -8.18 -2.67
CA MET A 55 -2.74 -7.93 -3.82
C MET A 55 -2.36 -6.48 -3.88
N LEU A 56 -3.34 -5.59 -3.99
CA LEU A 56 -3.07 -4.19 -4.17
C LEU A 56 -2.50 -3.57 -2.90
N THR A 57 -3.10 -3.83 -1.74
CA THR A 57 -2.67 -3.23 -0.47
C THR A 57 -1.33 -3.77 0.02
N GLY A 58 -1.12 -5.08 -0.07
CA GLY A 58 0.12 -5.75 0.32
C GLY A 58 1.29 -5.41 -0.62
N TRP A 59 1.08 -5.48 -1.94
CA TRP A 59 2.10 -5.08 -2.92
C TRP A 59 2.46 -3.60 -2.81
N SER A 60 1.45 -2.72 -2.75
CA SER A 60 1.68 -1.28 -2.58
C SER A 60 2.42 -0.98 -1.28
N GLY A 61 2.04 -1.62 -0.17
CA GLY A 61 2.73 -1.49 1.11
C GLY A 61 4.21 -1.83 1.02
N ILE A 62 4.56 -2.91 0.31
CA ILE A 62 5.96 -3.33 0.11
C ILE A 62 6.72 -2.35 -0.77
N CYS A 63 6.13 -1.89 -1.87
CA CYS A 63 6.75 -0.87 -2.72
C CYS A 63 7.06 0.40 -1.92
N LEU A 64 6.11 0.87 -1.11
CA LEU A 64 6.25 2.05 -0.25
C LEU A 64 7.35 1.87 0.81
N SER A 65 7.34 0.74 1.51
CA SER A 65 8.34 0.45 2.56
C SER A 65 9.74 0.22 1.98
N THR A 66 9.82 -0.38 0.79
CA THR A 66 11.08 -0.58 0.08
C THR A 66 11.65 0.73 -0.44
N PHE A 67 10.80 1.62 -0.96
CA PHE A 67 11.20 2.97 -1.35
C PHE A 67 11.72 3.77 -0.15
N HIS A 68 10.98 3.77 0.97
CA HIS A 68 11.43 4.43 2.20
C HIS A 68 12.79 3.90 2.67
N ALA A 69 12.96 2.57 2.69
CA ALA A 69 14.20 1.94 3.12
C ALA A 69 15.40 2.18 2.17
N ASN A 70 15.16 2.33 0.87
CA ASN A 70 16.24 2.56 -0.11
C ASN A 70 16.63 4.04 -0.20
N THR A 71 15.64 4.93 -0.30
CA THR A 71 15.84 6.36 -0.55
C THR A 71 15.99 7.15 0.75
N GLY A 72 15.32 6.72 1.83
CA GLY A 72 15.19 7.46 3.09
C GLY A 72 14.24 8.67 3.00
N SER A 73 13.41 8.73 1.96
CA SER A 73 12.47 9.83 1.71
C SER A 73 11.11 9.55 2.37
N ASP A 74 10.60 10.51 3.13
CA ASP A 74 9.30 10.44 3.81
C ASP A 74 8.11 10.90 2.93
N ARG A 75 8.34 11.08 1.62
CA ARG A 75 7.34 11.58 0.66
C ARG A 75 6.01 10.83 0.73
N PHE A 76 6.05 9.51 0.85
CA PHE A 76 4.86 8.66 0.93
C PHE A 76 4.50 8.18 2.35
N VAL A 77 5.24 8.64 3.36
CA VAL A 77 4.99 8.33 4.78
C VAL A 77 4.03 9.35 5.38
N THR A 78 4.04 10.58 4.85
CA THR A 78 3.20 11.68 5.35
C THR A 78 1.72 11.34 5.16
N PRO A 79 0.85 11.64 6.16
CA PRO A 79 -0.59 11.37 6.08
C PRO A 79 -1.24 11.95 4.82
N GLY A 80 -1.98 11.10 4.09
CA GLY A 80 -2.65 11.48 2.84
C GLY A 80 -1.74 11.74 1.64
N SER A 81 -0.47 11.34 1.70
CA SER A 81 0.50 11.43 0.61
C SER A 81 0.07 10.74 -0.69
N LEU A 82 -0.77 9.70 -0.61
CA LEU A 82 -1.29 8.95 -1.75
C LEU A 82 -2.77 9.24 -1.91
N THR A 83 -3.15 9.86 -3.03
CA THR A 83 -4.55 10.19 -3.31
C THR A 83 -5.08 9.29 -4.43
N LEU A 84 -5.96 8.35 -4.05
CA LEU A 84 -6.68 7.48 -4.97
C LEU A 84 -7.97 8.18 -5.40
N THR A 85 -7.98 8.74 -6.61
CA THR A 85 -9.15 9.43 -7.17
C THR A 85 -9.73 8.68 -8.35
N LEU A 86 -11.06 8.53 -8.35
CA LEU A 86 -11.81 7.93 -9.45
C LEU A 86 -12.27 8.97 -10.48
N GLY A 87 -11.71 10.19 -10.45
CA GLY A 87 -12.13 11.31 -11.29
C GLY A 87 -13.33 12.11 -10.76
N ASN A 88 -13.94 11.66 -9.65
CA ASN A 88 -15.00 12.40 -8.97
C ASN A 88 -14.50 12.90 -7.60
N PRO A 89 -14.76 14.16 -7.21
CA PRO A 89 -14.32 14.72 -5.92
C PRO A 89 -14.96 14.02 -4.71
N LYS A 90 -16.13 13.40 -4.88
CA LYS A 90 -16.79 12.58 -3.83
C LYS A 90 -16.18 11.18 -3.68
N LYS A 91 -15.25 10.77 -4.56
CA LYS A 91 -14.62 9.44 -4.60
C LYS A 91 -13.10 9.58 -4.60
N THR A 92 -12.61 10.37 -3.65
CA THR A 92 -11.19 10.60 -3.41
C THR A 92 -10.83 9.98 -2.06
N TYR A 93 -9.97 8.98 -2.08
CA TYR A 93 -9.49 8.29 -0.88
C TYR A 93 -8.03 8.68 -0.64
N ARG A 94 -7.76 9.26 0.51
CA ARG A 94 -6.41 9.67 0.91
C ARG A 94 -5.83 8.60 1.81
N HIS A 95 -4.66 8.12 1.41
CA HIS A 95 -3.93 7.07 2.08
C HIS A 95 -2.46 7.46 2.22
N ASP A 96 -1.77 6.74 3.09
CA ASP A 96 -0.35 6.87 3.35
C ASP A 96 0.21 5.50 3.73
N THR A 97 1.54 5.40 3.84
CA THR A 97 2.19 4.12 4.16
C THR A 97 1.67 3.50 5.47
N HIS A 98 1.27 4.33 6.45
CA HIS A 98 0.70 3.84 7.70
C HIS A 98 -0.75 3.40 7.52
N SER A 99 -1.58 4.15 6.80
CA SER A 99 -2.99 3.78 6.55
C SER A 99 -3.10 2.44 5.81
N PHE A 100 -2.22 2.17 4.83
CA PHE A 100 -2.14 0.86 4.19
C PHE A 100 -1.80 -0.24 5.18
N ASN A 101 -0.82 -0.02 6.06
CA ASN A 101 -0.40 -0.98 7.07
C ASN A 101 -1.51 -1.24 8.11
N ASP A 102 -2.22 -0.20 8.52
CA ASP A 102 -3.32 -0.30 9.49
C ASP A 102 -4.52 -1.02 8.90
N SER A 103 -4.90 -0.74 7.65
CA SER A 103 -5.92 -1.51 6.94
C SER A 103 -5.56 -2.99 6.83
N LEU A 104 -4.29 -3.31 6.53
CA LEU A 104 -3.79 -4.68 6.46
C LEU A 104 -3.88 -5.39 7.81
N MET A 105 -3.42 -4.74 8.89
CA MET A 105 -3.50 -5.26 10.25
C MET A 105 -4.94 -5.45 10.72
N TRP A 106 -5.83 -4.52 10.38
CA TRP A 106 -7.24 -4.59 10.72
C TRP A 106 -7.94 -5.77 10.02
N ASN A 107 -7.70 -5.96 8.71
CA ASN A 107 -8.27 -7.08 7.95
C ASN A 107 -7.74 -8.43 8.46
N PHE A 108 -6.46 -8.49 8.83
CA PHE A 108 -5.83 -9.70 9.37
C PHE A 108 -6.38 -10.08 10.75
N GLY A 109 -6.54 -9.10 11.66
CA GLY A 109 -7.08 -9.34 13.00
C GLY A 109 -8.54 -9.79 13.01
N ARG A 110 -9.30 -9.48 11.95
CA ARG A 110 -10.68 -9.93 11.78
C ARG A 110 -10.80 -11.33 11.18
N SER A 111 -9.78 -11.81 10.48
CA SER A 111 -9.83 -13.12 9.84
C SER A 111 -9.55 -14.24 10.85
N PRO A 112 -10.43 -15.27 10.95
CA PRO A 112 -10.24 -16.39 11.88
C PRO A 112 -9.00 -17.23 11.54
N GLN A 113 -8.53 -17.19 10.30
CA GLN A 113 -7.37 -17.95 9.83
C GLN A 113 -6.12 -17.10 9.70
N THR A 114 -6.16 -15.82 10.12
CA THR A 114 -5.06 -14.87 9.90
C THR A 114 -4.63 -14.82 8.42
N ALA A 115 -5.62 -14.89 7.54
CA ALA A 115 -5.49 -14.93 6.09
C ALA A 115 -6.60 -14.06 5.50
N PHE A 116 -6.28 -13.13 4.60
CA PHE A 116 -7.29 -12.26 4.00
C PHE A 116 -7.24 -12.37 2.47
N ALA A 117 -8.41 -12.32 1.86
CA ALA A 117 -8.61 -12.72 0.47
C ALA A 117 -8.13 -11.63 -0.52
N CYS A 118 -7.64 -12.07 -1.68
CA CYS A 118 -7.31 -11.23 -2.85
C CYS A 118 -8.58 -10.70 -3.50
N GLU A 119 -9.38 -11.61 -4.02
CA GLU A 119 -10.74 -11.43 -4.49
C GLU A 119 -11.73 -12.00 -3.44
N PRO A 120 -13.04 -11.72 -3.51
CA PRO A 120 -14.01 -12.36 -2.63
C PRO A 120 -13.79 -13.89 -2.62
N ASP A 121 -13.55 -14.44 -1.44
CA ASP A 121 -13.36 -15.88 -1.17
C ASP A 121 -12.09 -16.56 -1.74
N TRP A 122 -11.15 -15.82 -2.36
CA TRP A 122 -9.88 -16.39 -2.83
C TRP A 122 -8.68 -15.95 -2.02
N THR A 123 -8.08 -16.92 -1.33
CA THR A 123 -6.92 -16.70 -0.47
C THR A 123 -5.67 -17.27 -1.12
N TYR A 124 -4.66 -16.43 -1.35
CA TYR A 124 -3.38 -16.84 -1.92
C TYR A 124 -2.28 -16.87 -0.86
N SER A 125 -1.60 -18.00 -0.74
CA SER A 125 -0.58 -18.22 0.30
C SER A 125 0.68 -17.38 0.10
N ASP A 126 1.09 -17.16 -1.16
CA ASP A 126 2.32 -16.40 -1.47
C ASP A 126 2.21 -14.93 -1.03
N MET A 127 1.04 -14.33 -1.22
CA MET A 127 0.80 -12.92 -0.88
C MET A 127 0.73 -12.72 0.64
N GLN A 128 0.20 -13.71 1.35
CA GLN A 128 0.22 -13.71 2.82
C GLN A 128 1.65 -13.78 3.36
N LEU A 129 2.52 -14.60 2.74
CA LEU A 129 3.92 -14.68 3.13
C LEU A 129 4.64 -13.35 2.90
N LEU A 130 4.40 -12.73 1.74
CA LEU A 130 4.97 -11.44 1.35
C LEU A 130 4.64 -10.35 2.39
N TRP A 131 3.38 -10.29 2.83
CA TRP A 131 2.95 -9.40 3.90
C TRP A 131 3.57 -9.73 5.26
N ARG A 132 3.64 -11.00 5.67
CA ARG A 132 4.24 -11.38 6.98
C ARG A 132 5.71 -10.93 7.08
N GLN A 133 6.42 -10.83 5.97
CA GLN A 133 7.77 -10.26 5.92
C GLN A 133 7.78 -8.75 6.18
N GLN A 134 6.79 -8.01 5.65
CA GLN A 134 6.61 -6.58 5.91
C GLN A 134 6.46 -6.28 7.40
N CYS A 135 5.59 -7.01 8.11
CA CYS A 135 5.37 -6.80 9.56
C CYS A 135 6.58 -7.15 10.42
N ARG A 136 7.50 -7.99 9.93
CA ARG A 136 8.76 -8.30 10.61
C ARG A 136 9.83 -7.23 10.40
N VAL A 137 9.68 -6.32 9.44
CA VAL A 137 10.59 -5.18 9.32
C VAL A 137 10.40 -4.30 10.55
N PRO A 138 11.42 -4.13 11.41
CA PRO A 138 11.26 -3.35 12.63
C PRO A 138 10.82 -1.94 12.25
N ARG A 139 9.69 -1.50 12.83
CA ARG A 139 9.24 -0.10 12.76
C ARG A 139 10.38 0.77 13.29
N ARG A 140 11.28 1.22 12.43
CA ARG A 140 12.24 2.27 12.78
C ARG A 140 11.37 3.48 13.09
N ARG A 141 11.25 3.82 14.38
CA ARG A 141 10.56 5.04 14.82
C ARG A 141 11.21 6.21 14.11
N VAL A 142 10.55 6.73 13.09
CA VAL A 142 10.82 8.09 12.61
C VAL A 142 10.43 8.99 13.77
N ARG A 143 11.42 9.51 14.50
CA ARG A 143 11.18 10.57 15.48
C ARG A 143 10.79 11.81 14.69
N TYR A 144 9.49 12.10 14.63
CA TYR A 144 9.03 13.43 14.26
C TYR A 144 9.68 14.43 15.22
N ARG A 145 10.57 15.28 14.69
CA ARG A 145 11.09 16.43 15.42
C ARG A 145 10.01 17.51 15.30
N ALA A 146 9.30 17.78 16.39
CA ALA A 146 8.33 18.87 16.45
C ALA A 146 9.04 20.20 16.14
N PRO A 147 8.47 21.10 15.31
CA PRO A 147 8.95 22.46 15.18
C PRO A 147 8.73 23.20 16.51
N GLN A 148 9.74 23.98 16.92
CA GLN A 148 9.69 24.85 18.09
C GLN A 148 8.89 26.12 17.81
#